data_AF-A0A392NJL7-F1
#
_entry.id   AF-A0A392NJL7-F1
#
_cell.length_a   1.000
_cell.length_b   1.000
_cell.length_c   1.000
_cell.angle_alpha   90.00
_cell.angle_beta   90.00
_cell.angle_gamma   90.00
#
_symmetry.space_group_name_H-M   'P 1'
#
loop_
_entity.id
_entity.type
_entity.pdbx_description
1 polymer ?
#
loop_
_entity_poly.entity_id
_entity_poly.type
_entity_poly.pdbx_seq_one_letter_code
_entity_poly.pdbx_strand_id
1 'polypeptide(L)' 'VSLNWLVAQGNVVPIPGAKSPEQAEEFKGALGWRLTDEEVTELRSLASKIKSVIGFPVEKL' A
#
# COMPACT_ATOMS: atom_id res chain seq x y z
N VAL A 1 7.02 -1.44 -2.27
CA VAL A 1 6.60 -2.07 -0.98
C VAL A 1 5.11 -1.88 -0.72
N SER A 2 4.58 -0.66 -0.61
CA SER A 2 3.17 -0.43 -0.23
C SER A 2 2.14 -1.07 -1.17
N LEU A 3 2.39 -1.06 -2.49
CA LEU A 3 1.55 -1.78 -3.46
C LEU A 3 1.57 -3.29 -3.22
N ASN A 4 2.74 -3.85 -2.93
CA ASN A 4 2.87 -5.28 -2.62
C ASN A 4 2.11 -5.65 -1.35
N TRP A 5 2.17 -4.80 -0.31
CA TRP A 5 1.41 -5.00 0.93
C TRP A 5 -0.10 -5.03 0.69
N LEU A 6 -0.63 -4.19 -0.21
CA LEU A 6 -2.04 -4.22 -0.61
C LEU A 6 -2.39 -5.54 -1.33
N VAL A 7 -1.56 -5.96 -2.28
CA VAL A 7 -1.72 -7.26 -2.97
C VAL A 7 -1.62 -8.44 -1.99
N ALA A 8 -0.81 -8.31 -0.93
CA ALA A 8 -0.62 -9.35 0.06
C ALA A 8 -1.89 -9.66 0.87
N GLN A 9 -2.87 -8.75 0.93
CA GLN A 9 -4.12 -8.96 1.67
C GLN A 9 -5.04 -10.02 1.01
N GLY A 10 -4.83 -10.33 -0.27
CA GLY A 10 -5.56 -11.39 -0.99
C GLY A 10 -6.99 -11.04 -1.42
N ASN A 11 -7.62 -10.05 -0.78
CA ASN A 11 -8.96 -9.54 -1.10
C ASN A 11 -8.96 -8.09 -1.63
N VAL A 12 -7.79 -7.55 -1.96
CA VAL A 12 -7.60 -6.16 -2.42
C VAL A 12 -6.93 -6.15 -3.79
N VAL A 13 -7.46 -5.32 -4.69
CA VAL A 13 -6.84 -5.00 -5.99
C VAL A 13 -6.43 -3.52 -5.97
N PRO A 14 -5.14 -3.18 -5.86
CA PRO A 14 -4.71 -1.79 -5.87
C PRO A 14 -4.88 -1.18 -7.26
N ILE A 15 -5.40 0.06 -7.31
CA ILE A 15 -5.50 0.87 -8.54
C ILE A 15 -4.52 2.04 -8.40
N PRO A 16 -3.25 1.88 -8.81
CA PRO A 16 -2.27 2.94 -8.65
C PRO A 16 -2.46 4.05 -9.68
N GLY A 17 -2.47 5.31 -9.21
CA GLY A 17 -2.59 6.49 -10.07
C GLY A 17 -1.26 6.93 -10.66
N ALA A 18 -0.69 6.16 -11.59
CA ALA A 18 0.52 6.57 -12.33
C ALA A 18 0.21 7.78 -13.21
N LYS A 19 1.04 8.83 -13.12
CA LYS A 19 0.96 10.06 -13.92
C LYS A 19 2.08 10.16 -14.96
N SER A 20 3.05 9.26 -14.90
CA SER A 20 4.14 9.17 -15.88
C SER A 20 4.49 7.71 -16.19
N PRO A 21 5.14 7.44 -17.33
CA PRO A 21 5.61 6.09 -17.68
C PRO A 21 6.59 5.52 -16.64
N GLU A 22 7.45 6.35 -16.07
CA GLU A 22 8.44 5.93 -15.07
C GLU A 22 7.77 5.40 -13.80
N GLN A 23 6.69 6.06 -13.36
CA GLN A 23 5.87 5.57 -12.23
C GLN A 23 5.21 4.23 -12.56
N ALA A 24 4.74 4.05 -13.79
CA ALA A 24 4.16 2.78 -14.21
C ALA A 24 5.19 1.64 -14.18
N GLU A 25 6.43 1.89 -14.61
CA GLU A 25 7.52 0.91 -14.51
C GLU A 25 7.89 0.61 -13.06
N GLU A 26 7.96 1.62 -12.19
CA GLU A 26 8.20 1.41 -10.76
C GLU A 26 7.12 0.53 -10.12
N PHE A 27 5.85 0.77 -10.46
CA PHE A 27 4.72 0.00 -9.93
C PHE A 27 4.76 -1.47 -10.36
N LYS A 28 5.21 -1.76 -11.59
CA LYS A 28 5.44 -3.15 -12.03
C LYS A 28 6.45 -3.87 -11.15
N GLY A 29 7.48 -3.17 -10.68
CA GLY A 29 8.47 -3.71 -9.74
C GLY A 29 7.88 -4.18 -8.40
N ALA A 30 6.68 -3.73 -8.03
CA ALA A 30 5.98 -4.20 -6.85
C ALA A 30 5.19 -5.50 -7.05
N LEU A 31 5.02 -5.99 -8.29
CA LEU A 31 4.22 -7.19 -8.60
C LEU A 31 5.05 -8.47 -8.71
N GLY A 32 6.38 -8.37 -8.87
CA GLY A 32 7.26 -9.51 -9.15
C GLY A 32 7.74 -10.30 -7.92
N TRP A 33 7.26 -9.96 -6.73
CA TRP A 33 7.64 -10.61 -5.47
C TRP A 33 6.47 -10.52 -4.50
N ARG A 34 6.62 -11.07 -3.29
CA ARG A 34 5.58 -11.01 -2.26
C ARG A 34 6.22 -10.88 -0.89
N LEU A 35 5.69 -9.97 -0.08
CA LEU A 35 6.00 -9.89 1.34
C LEU A 35 5.60 -11.19 2.05
N THR A 36 6.37 -11.60 3.05
CA THR A 36 5.96 -12.71 3.93
C THR A 36 4.86 -12.26 4.89
N ASP A 37 4.17 -13.22 5.51
CA ASP A 37 3.13 -12.93 6.50
C ASP A 37 3.71 -12.17 7.71
N GLU A 38 4.95 -12.46 8.10
CA GLU A 38 5.68 -11.73 9.14
C GLU A 38 5.93 -10.28 8.75
N GLU A 39 6.42 -10.01 7.54
CA GLU A 39 6.68 -8.65 7.05
C GLU A 39 5.39 -7.83 6.93
N VAL A 40 4.29 -8.46 6.49
CA VAL A 40 2.96 -7.85 6.45
C VAL A 40 2.48 -7.45 7.85
N THR A 41 2.70 -8.34 8.83
CA THR A 41 2.32 -8.14 10.22
C THR A 41 3.16 -7.04 10.88
N GLU A 42 4.45 -7.02 10.62
CA GLU A 42 5.36 -5.98 11.10
C GLU A 42 4.96 -4.60 10.58
N LEU A 43 4.72 -4.47 9.28
CA LEU A 43 4.26 -3.22 8.67
C LEU A 43 2.95 -2.72 9.28
N ARG A 44 2.02 -3.63 9.58
CA ARG A 44 0.76 -3.28 10.25
C ARG A 44 0.97 -2.82 11.70
N SER A 45 1.84 -3.48 12.45
CA SER A 45 2.22 -3.12 13.82
C SER A 45 2.91 -1.76 13.90
N LEU A 46 3.75 -1.43 12.91
CA LEU A 46 4.38 -0.12 12.81
C LEU A 46 3.36 0.96 12.44
N ALA A 47 2.48 0.69 11.47
CA ALA A 47 1.44 1.63 11.05
C ALA A 47 0.49 2.01 12.20
N SER A 48 0.15 1.07 13.10
CA SER A 48 -0.73 1.36 14.24
C SER A 48 -0.13 2.33 15.28
N LYS A 49 1.18 2.59 15.22
CA LYS A 49 1.87 3.55 16.11
C LYS A 49 1.87 4.97 15.55
N ILE A 50 1.49 5.14 14.28
CA ILE A 50 1.43 6.45 13.63
C ILE A 50 0.09 7.11 13.97
N LYS A 51 0.13 8.40 14.34
CA LYS A 51 -1.10 9.17 14.57
C LYS A 51 -1.92 9.22 13.29
N SER A 52 -3.23 8.97 13.40
CA SER A 52 -4.13 9.19 12.29
C SER A 52 -4.05 10.65 11.83
N VAL A 53 -4.05 10.85 10.52
CA VAL A 53 -4.26 12.18 9.94
C VAL A 53 -5.73 12.53 10.20
N ILE A 54 -5.95 13.71 10.77
CA ILE A 54 -7.28 14.27 11.04
C ILE A 54 -7.44 15.47 10.10
N GLY A 55 -8.55 15.55 9.38
CA GLY A 55 -8.87 16.66 8.47
C GLY A 55 -8.86 16.32 6.99
N PHE A 56 -8.93 15.05 6.60
CA PHE A 56 -9.17 14.68 5.21
C PHE A 56 -10.56 15.17 4.79
N PRO A 57 -10.71 15.91 3.66
CA PRO A 57 -11.96 16.59 3.29
C PRO A 57 -13.22 15.74 3.22
N VAL A 58 -13.09 14.40 3.21
CA VAL A 58 -14.20 13.44 3.12
C VAL A 58 -14.38 12.59 4.39
N GLU A 59 -13.73 12.92 5.50
CA GLU A 59 -13.85 12.18 6.78
C GLU A 59 -15.27 12.12 7.37
N LYS A 60 -16.19 12.97 6.90
CA LYS A 60 -17.58 13.07 7.38
C LYS A 60 -18.62 12.85 6.28
N LEU A 61 -18.20 12.39 5.10
CA LEU A 61 -19.13 12.05 4.02
C LEU A 61 -19.78 10.69 4.25
#